data_AF-A0A1W2PQU8-F1
#
_entry.id   AF-A0A1W2PQU8-F1
#
_cell.length_a   1.000
_cell.length_b   1.000
_cell.length_c   1.000
_cell.angle_alpha   90.00
_cell.angle_beta   90.00
_cell.angle_gamma   90.00
#
_symmetry.space_group_name_H-M   'P 1'
#
loop_
_entity.id
_entity.type
_entity.pdbx_description
1 polymer ?
#
loop_
_entity_poly.entity_id
_entity_poly.type
_entity_poly.pdbx_seq_one_letter_code
_entity_poly.pdbx_strand_id
1 'polypeptide(L)' 'MKTPFGKAAAGQRSRTGAGHGSVSVTMIKRKAAHKKHRSRPTSQPRGNIVGCRIQHGWKDGDEPLTQWKGTVLDQIKGS' A
#
# COMPACT_ATOMS: atom_id res chain seq x y z
N MET A 1 -23.52 49.64 4.90
CA MET A 1 -25.00 49.68 4.73
C MET A 1 -25.41 48.38 4.04
N LYS A 2 -26.26 47.55 4.66
CA LYS A 2 -27.00 46.42 4.02
C LYS A 2 -28.27 47.03 3.40
N THR A 3 -28.86 46.56 2.29
CA THR A 3 -29.64 45.32 2.01
C THR A 3 -30.34 45.58 0.62
N PRO A 4 -31.18 44.71 0.01
CA PRO A 4 -31.44 43.28 0.23
C PRO A 4 -31.45 42.40 -1.05
N PHE A 5 -31.54 41.10 -0.81
CA PHE A 5 -31.77 40.03 -1.79
C PHE A 5 -33.18 40.12 -2.41
N GLY A 6 -33.28 39.83 -3.72
CA GLY A 6 -34.52 39.46 -4.40
C GLY A 6 -34.32 38.13 -5.13
N LYS A 7 -35.23 37.16 -4.91
CA LYS A 7 -35.16 35.77 -5.39
C LYS A 7 -36.37 35.46 -6.30
N ALA A 8 -36.11 34.58 -7.28
CA ALA A 8 -37.05 33.76 -8.10
C ALA A 8 -37.81 34.50 -9.23
N ALA A 9 -38.20 33.89 -10.36
CA ALA A 9 -37.88 32.64 -11.05
C ALA A 9 -38.53 32.68 -12.47
N ALA A 10 -38.05 31.81 -13.37
CA ALA A 10 -38.73 31.23 -14.54
C ALA A 10 -38.75 31.94 -15.92
N GLY A 11 -38.26 31.19 -16.93
CA GLY A 11 -38.58 31.29 -18.37
C GLY A 11 -37.76 32.33 -19.16
N GLN A 12 -37.21 32.11 -20.35
CA GLN A 12 -37.49 31.13 -21.40
C GLN A 12 -36.33 31.11 -22.42
N ARG A 13 -35.87 29.89 -22.75
CA ARG A 13 -35.23 29.35 -23.97
C ARG A 13 -34.59 30.31 -25.01
N SER A 14 -33.35 29.98 -25.38
CA SER A 14 -32.89 30.00 -26.78
C SER A 14 -32.09 28.73 -27.08
N ARG A 15 -32.54 27.97 -28.09
CA ARG A 15 -31.92 26.75 -28.61
C ARG A 15 -30.98 27.13 -29.76
N THR A 16 -29.73 26.66 -29.73
CA THR A 16 -28.83 26.36 -30.86
C THR A 16 -27.52 25.85 -30.25
N GLY A 17 -26.84 24.80 -30.71
CA GLY A 17 -27.01 23.90 -31.83
C GLY A 17 -26.19 22.62 -31.57
N ALA A 18 -26.41 21.62 -32.42
CA ALA A 18 -25.70 20.34 -32.37
C ALA A 18 -24.19 20.53 -32.49
N GLY A 19 -23.43 19.89 -31.61
CA GLY A 19 -21.97 19.86 -31.63
C GLY A 19 -21.49 18.55 -31.05
N HIS A 20 -20.65 17.86 -31.81
CA HIS A 20 -20.21 16.49 -31.66
C HIS A 20 -19.75 16.07 -30.25
N GLY A 21 -19.98 14.79 -29.95
CA GLY A 21 -19.48 14.14 -28.76
C GLY A 21 -17.95 14.11 -28.67
N SER A 22 -17.49 14.02 -27.43
CA SER A 22 -16.24 13.36 -27.07
C SER A 22 -16.20 13.31 -25.55
N VAL A 23 -16.35 12.10 -25.00
CA VAL A 23 -16.14 11.83 -23.57
C VAL A 23 -14.69 12.20 -23.23
N SER A 24 -14.49 13.23 -22.41
CA SER A 24 -13.17 13.50 -21.84
C SER A 24 -12.91 12.52 -20.70
N VAL A 25 -12.30 11.37 -21.03
CA VAL A 25 -11.71 10.49 -20.02
C VAL A 25 -10.44 11.15 -19.51
N THR A 26 -10.51 11.81 -18.36
CA THR A 26 -9.30 12.27 -17.65
C THR A 26 -8.54 11.06 -17.15
N MET A 27 -7.63 10.52 -17.97
CA MET A 27 -6.73 9.46 -17.57
C MET A 27 -5.71 10.02 -16.57
N ILE A 28 -6.06 9.95 -15.28
CA ILE A 28 -5.11 10.18 -14.20
C ILE A 28 -4.08 9.06 -14.29
N LYS A 29 -2.92 9.37 -14.88
CA LYS A 29 -1.73 8.51 -14.82
C LYS A 29 -1.35 8.36 -13.35
N ARG A 30 -1.77 7.27 -12.73
CA ARG A 30 -1.30 6.88 -11.40
C ARG A 30 0.19 6.61 -11.51
N LYS A 31 1.03 7.47 -10.93
CA LYS A 31 2.43 7.15 -10.68
C LYS A 31 2.43 5.95 -9.73
N ALA A 32 2.89 4.81 -10.22
CA ALA A 32 3.12 3.66 -9.37
C ALA A 32 4.08 4.11 -8.26
N ALA A 33 3.62 4.05 -7.01
CA ALA A 33 4.50 4.21 -5.88
C ALA A 33 5.54 3.10 -6.00
N HIS A 34 6.77 3.46 -6.37
CA HIS A 34 7.91 2.57 -6.26
C HIS A 34 8.10 2.32 -4.76
N LYS A 35 7.35 1.37 -4.22
CA LYS A 35 7.66 0.76 -2.94
C LYS A 35 9.02 0.14 -3.18
N LYS A 36 10.08 0.83 -2.77
CA LYS A 36 11.43 0.26 -2.68
C LYS A 36 11.27 -0.90 -1.71
N HIS A 37 10.94 -2.07 -2.26
CA HIS A 37 11.11 -3.32 -1.56
C HIS A 37 12.58 -3.32 -1.20
N ARG A 38 12.89 -3.16 0.09
CA ARG A 38 14.24 -3.25 0.63
C ARG A 38 14.74 -4.60 0.14
N SER A 39 15.52 -4.58 -0.94
CA SER A 39 16.08 -5.79 -1.52
C SER A 39 17.02 -6.32 -0.44
N ARG A 40 16.55 -7.35 0.26
CA ARG A 40 17.42 -8.17 1.08
C ARG A 40 18.55 -8.61 0.13
N PRO A 41 19.82 -8.38 0.46
CA PRO A 41 20.92 -8.67 -0.43
C PRO A 41 20.79 -10.11 -0.94
N THR A 42 20.63 -10.28 -2.24
CA THR A 42 20.41 -11.57 -2.90
C THR A 42 21.66 -12.47 -2.88
N SER A 43 22.75 -11.99 -2.28
CA SER A 43 24.03 -12.65 -2.13
C SER A 43 24.15 -13.49 -0.85
N GLN A 44 23.20 -13.45 0.07
CA GLN A 44 23.27 -14.34 1.23
C GLN A 44 23.10 -15.79 0.77
N PRO A 45 24.00 -16.71 1.15
CA PRO A 45 23.86 -18.14 0.87
C PRO A 45 22.44 -18.58 1.22
N ARG A 46 21.81 -19.39 0.36
CA ARG A 46 20.47 -19.94 0.62
C ARG A 46 20.55 -20.82 1.87
N GLY A 47 20.28 -20.25 3.03
CA GLY A 47 20.44 -20.93 4.33
C GLY A 47 21.27 -20.17 5.37
N ASN A 48 21.96 -19.07 5.02
CA ASN A 48 22.57 -18.22 6.04
C ASN A 48 21.48 -17.36 6.72
N ILE A 49 21.10 -17.77 7.92
CA ILE A 49 20.08 -17.08 8.73
C ILE A 49 20.69 -16.16 9.79
N VAL A 50 22.02 -16.10 9.91
CA VAL A 50 22.70 -15.21 10.88
C VAL A 50 22.31 -13.76 10.60
N GLY A 51 21.97 -13.04 11.66
CA GLY A 51 21.46 -11.65 11.61
C GLY A 51 19.99 -11.51 11.22
N CYS A 52 19.28 -12.59 10.90
CA CYS A 52 17.84 -12.53 10.61
C CYS A 52 17.01 -12.45 11.90
N ARG A 53 15.91 -11.68 11.87
CA ARG A 53 14.84 -11.76 12.88
C ARG A 53 13.98 -12.98 12.59
N ILE A 54 13.86 -13.87 13.56
CA ILE A 54 13.08 -15.10 13.45
C ILE A 54 11.89 -15.08 14.39
N GLN A 55 10.89 -15.87 14.03
CA GLN A 55 9.81 -16.27 14.91
C GLN A 55 9.76 -17.79 14.85
N HIS A 56 9.83 -18.46 15.99
CA HIS A 56 9.78 -19.91 16.06
C HIS A 56 8.83 -20.36 17.16
N GLY A 57 8.22 -21.53 16.96
CA GLY A 57 7.49 -22.21 18.01
C GLY A 57 8.43 -23.02 18.89
N TRP A 58 8.11 -23.15 20.18
CA TRP A 58 8.71 -24.08 21.11
C TRP A 58 7.59 -24.85 21.79
N LYS A 59 7.68 -26.18 21.79
CA LYS A 59 6.73 -27.07 22.46
C LYS A 59 7.50 -28.01 23.36
N ASP A 60 7.05 -28.14 24.60
CA ASP A 60 7.57 -29.14 25.53
C ASP A 60 6.50 -30.21 25.76
N GLY A 61 6.74 -31.44 25.29
CA GLY A 61 5.76 -32.53 25.38
C GLY A 61 4.37 -32.18 24.82
N ASP A 62 3.36 -32.26 25.68
CA ASP A 62 1.95 -31.93 25.39
C ASP A 62 1.56 -30.49 25.72
N GLU A 63 2.49 -29.67 26.20
CA GLU A 63 2.23 -28.26 26.48
C GLU A 63 1.86 -27.47 25.22
N PRO A 64 1.13 -26.35 25.36
CA PRO A 64 0.83 -25.46 24.25
C PRO A 64 2.09 -24.97 23.53
N LEU A 65 2.02 -24.83 22.21
CA LEU A 65 3.11 -24.26 21.42
C LEU A 65 3.32 -22.79 21.82
N THR A 66 4.45 -22.49 22.44
CA THR A 66 4.87 -21.13 22.78
C THR A 66 5.58 -20.50 21.57
N GLN A 67 5.35 -19.22 21.30
CA GLN A 67 5.97 -18.51 20.18
C GLN A 67 7.05 -17.56 20.68
N TRP A 68 8.26 -17.71 20.14
CA TRP A 68 9.43 -16.93 20.52
C TRP A 68 9.94 -16.14 19.33
N LYS A 69 10.47 -14.94 19.63
CA LYS A 69 11.05 -14.04 18.65
C LYS A 69 12.46 -13.66 19.05
N GLY A 70 13.39 -13.75 18.12
CA GLY A 70 14.80 -13.46 18.38
C GLY A 70 15.57 -13.11 17.12
N THR A 71 16.87 -12.94 17.28
CA THR A 71 17.83 -12.74 16.19
C THR A 71 18.85 -13.85 16.25
N VAL A 72 19.19 -14.45 15.11
CA VAL A 72 20.26 -15.45 15.05
C VAL A 72 21.60 -14.72 15.12
N LEU A 73 22.45 -15.10 16.07
CA LEU A 73 23.73 -14.40 16.31
C LEU A 73 24.90 -15.04 15.56
N ASP A 74 24.98 -16.37 15.52
CA ASP A 74 26.07 -17.09 14.87
C ASP A 74 25.66 -18.53 14.49
N GLN A 75 26.48 -19.20 13.68
CA GLN A 75 26.36 -20.63 13.36
C GLN A 75 27.55 -21.40 13.94
N ILE A 76 27.26 -22.45 14.70
CA ILE A 76 28.30 -23.38 15.18
C ILE A 76 28.84 -24.20 14.00
N LYS A 77 30.18 -24.32 13.90
CA LYS A 77 30.81 -25.22 12.92
C LYS A 77 30.67 -26.66 13.42
N GLY A 78 30.16 -27.56 12.58
CA GLY A 78 30.22 -29.00 12.85
C GLY A 78 31.67 -29.47 12.76
N SER A 79 32.11 -30.23 13.76
CA SER A 79 33.42 -30.89 13.84
C SER A 79 33.51 -32.09 12.92
#